data_AF-A0A2H0N1Y5-F1
#
_entry.id   AF-A0A2H0N1Y5-F1
#
_cell.length_a   1.000
_cell.length_b   1.000
_cell.length_c   1.000
_cell.angle_alpha   90.00
_cell.angle_beta   90.00
_cell.angle_gamma   90.00
#
_symmetry.space_group_name_H-M   'P 1'
#
loop_
_entity.id
_entity.type
_entity.pdbx_description
1 polymer ?
#
loop_
_entity_poly.entity_id
_entity_poly.type
_entity_poly.pdbx_seq_one_letter_code
_entity_poly.pdbx_strand_id
1 'polypeptide(L)'
;MLMLMLLSYTTTFGTAGNAQGIQFVINEAVAIGVATVPMIGTLFALLMALMLFSTQFTVLDSTSRIISENFVATTLGKNKPAHLSRYYYIFLWTQILFGICVFAFGLTEPLTLLIISAVLNAVCMFVHIGLVNVLNWKELPRQIQANIWRRAVILIAFIFFGVFSMITILDKLL
;
A
#
# COMPACT_ATOMS: atom_id res chain seq x y z
N MET A 1 7.20 15.04 -4.18
CA MET A 1 7.24 14.78 -2.73
C MET A 1 7.78 15.96 -1.93
N LEU A 2 8.94 16.55 -2.27
CA LEU A 2 9.46 17.73 -1.54
C LEU A 2 8.49 18.93 -1.50
N MET A 3 7.81 19.24 -2.61
CA MET A 3 6.81 20.33 -2.64
C MET A 3 5.58 20.04 -1.78
N LEU A 4 5.16 18.77 -1.68
CA LEU A 4 4.04 18.36 -0.82
C LEU A 4 4.44 18.39 0.66
N MET A 5 5.68 18.01 0.98
CA MET A 5 6.22 18.17 2.34
C MET A 5 6.27 19.64 2.76
N LEU A 6 6.73 20.53 1.86
CA LEU A 6 6.73 21.96 2.13
C LEU A 6 5.31 22.51 2.31
N LEU A 7 4.36 22.09 1.46
CA LEU A 7 2.95 22.48 1.56
C LEU A 7 2.32 22.06 2.88
N SER A 8 2.53 20.81 3.30
CA SER A 8 2.07 20.32 4.60
C SER A 8 2.68 21.14 5.74
N TYR A 9 3.98 21.40 5.69
CA TYR A 9 4.68 22.18 6.71
C TYR A 9 4.14 23.61 6.82
N THR A 10 3.85 24.28 5.70
CA THR A 10 3.35 25.66 5.75
C THR A 10 1.87 25.76 6.14
N THR A 11 1.08 24.69 5.96
CA THR A 11 -0.38 24.72 6.16
C THR A 11 -0.84 24.12 7.49
N THR A 12 -0.26 22.99 7.90
CA THR A 12 -0.81 22.11 8.94
C THR A 12 0.17 21.85 10.09
N PHE A 13 1.36 22.46 10.05
CA PHE A 13 2.35 22.32 11.10
C PHE A 13 1.90 23.00 12.40
N GLY A 14 1.92 22.27 13.52
CA GLY A 14 1.60 22.80 14.85
C GLY A 14 0.10 22.87 15.20
N THR A 15 -0.80 22.52 14.29
CA THR A 15 -2.25 22.49 14.57
C THR A 15 -2.67 21.24 15.35
N ALA A 16 -3.43 21.43 16.42
CA ALA A 16 -3.97 20.33 17.23
C ALA A 16 -4.95 19.45 16.42
N GLY A 17 -4.85 18.12 16.54
CA GLY A 17 -5.74 17.16 15.84
C GLY A 17 -5.24 16.63 14.50
N ASN A 18 -4.05 17.04 14.04
CA ASN A 18 -3.43 16.57 12.78
C ASN A 18 -2.51 15.37 12.93
N ALA A 19 -2.56 14.66 14.07
CA ALA A 19 -1.61 13.59 14.33
C ALA A 19 -1.74 12.43 13.33
N GLN A 20 -2.95 12.05 12.89
CA GLN A 20 -3.15 10.86 12.04
C GLN A 20 -4.45 10.91 11.20
N GLY A 21 -4.43 10.31 10.00
CA GLY A 21 -5.62 9.95 9.23
C GLY A 21 -6.12 10.97 8.20
N ILE A 22 -7.36 10.76 7.72
CA ILE A 22 -8.01 11.58 6.68
C ILE A 22 -8.23 13.04 7.13
N GLN A 23 -8.33 13.27 8.44
CA GLN A 23 -8.53 14.60 9.01
C GLN A 23 -7.40 15.57 8.66
N PHE A 24 -6.17 15.06 8.53
CA PHE A 24 -5.03 15.84 8.07
C PHE A 24 -5.29 16.45 6.68
N VAL A 25 -5.77 15.64 5.72
CA VAL A 25 -6.02 16.09 4.34
C VAL A 25 -7.17 17.11 4.29
N ILE A 26 -8.19 16.91 5.13
CA ILE A 26 -9.32 17.86 5.24
C ILE A 26 -8.83 19.20 5.80
N ASN A 27 -8.03 19.16 6.87
CA ASN A 27 -7.50 20.37 7.50
C ASN A 27 -6.51 21.10 6.57
N GLU A 28 -5.71 20.36 5.80
CA GLU A 28 -4.84 20.91 4.75
C GLU A 28 -5.68 21.61 3.65
N ALA A 29 -6.78 20.99 3.19
CA ALA A 29 -7.68 21.59 2.21
C ALA A 29 -8.32 22.90 2.71
N VAL A 30 -8.75 22.93 3.99
CA VAL A 30 -9.30 24.13 4.63
C VAL A 30 -8.24 25.22 4.75
N ALA A 31 -7.03 24.88 5.21
CA ALA A 31 -5.92 25.82 5.33
C ALA A 31 -5.54 26.45 3.98
N ILE A 32 -5.50 25.64 2.91
CA ILE A 32 -5.28 26.13 1.54
C ILE A 32 -6.40 27.08 1.11
N GLY A 33 -7.65 26.74 1.41
CA GLY A 33 -8.82 27.57 1.09
C GLY A 33 -8.79 28.93 1.78
N VAL A 34 -8.32 28.99 3.04
CA VAL A 34 -8.15 30.25 3.80
C VAL A 34 -6.97 31.07 3.28
N ALA A 35 -5.84 30.43 2.95
CA ALA A 35 -4.64 31.11 2.49
C ALA A 35 -4.71 31.62 1.04
N THR A 36 -5.59 31.04 0.22
CA THR A 36 -5.71 31.38 -1.21
C THR A 36 -7.14 31.81 -1.56
N VAL A 37 -7.99 30.86 -1.98
CA VAL A 37 -9.41 31.03 -2.29
C VAL A 37 -10.14 29.74 -1.91
N PRO A 38 -11.36 29.79 -1.33
CA PRO A 38 -12.09 28.57 -0.93
C PRO A 38 -12.25 27.52 -2.04
N MET A 39 -12.41 27.96 -3.29
CA MET A 39 -12.50 27.08 -4.46
C MET A 39 -11.25 26.19 -4.63
N ILE A 40 -10.06 26.71 -4.38
CA ILE A 40 -8.80 25.97 -4.50
C ILE A 40 -8.73 24.88 -3.42
N GLY A 41 -9.16 25.18 -2.19
CA GLY A 41 -9.27 24.19 -1.12
C GLY A 41 -10.21 23.03 -1.49
N THR A 42 -11.38 23.33 -2.06
CA THR A 42 -12.31 22.29 -2.52
C THR A 42 -11.76 21.45 -3.67
N LEU A 43 -11.05 22.08 -4.62
CA LEU A 43 -10.43 21.39 -5.74
C LEU A 43 -9.29 20.48 -5.26
N PHE A 44 -8.50 20.93 -4.28
CA PHE A 44 -7.49 20.10 -3.63
C PHE A 44 -8.11 18.86 -2.96
N ALA A 45 -9.18 19.04 -2.18
CA ALA A 45 -9.87 17.90 -1.55
C ALA A 45 -10.40 16.89 -2.59
N LEU A 46 -10.95 17.38 -3.70
CA LEU A 46 -11.42 16.53 -4.80
C LEU A 46 -10.28 15.76 -5.47
N LEU A 47 -9.15 16.42 -5.74
CA LEU A 47 -7.96 15.76 -6.30
C LEU A 47 -7.43 14.68 -5.36
N MET A 48 -7.32 14.99 -4.06
CA MET A 48 -6.88 14.02 -3.06
C MET A 48 -7.82 12.82 -2.96
N ALA A 49 -9.14 13.04 -3.01
CA ALA A 49 -10.12 11.96 -3.06
C ALA A 49 -9.93 11.09 -4.31
N LEU A 50 -9.82 11.70 -5.49
CA LEU A 50 -9.58 10.96 -6.75
C LEU A 50 -8.28 10.16 -6.72
N MET A 51 -7.20 10.71 -6.15
CA MET A 51 -5.92 10.01 -6.01
C MET A 51 -6.04 8.79 -5.08
N LEU A 52 -6.75 8.93 -3.96
CA LEU A 52 -7.02 7.81 -3.05
C LEU A 52 -7.82 6.71 -3.75
N PHE A 53 -8.89 7.07 -4.47
CA PHE A 53 -9.68 6.11 -5.25
C PHE A 53 -8.86 5.43 -6.35
N SER A 54 -8.11 6.19 -7.14
CA SER A 54 -7.26 5.66 -8.21
C SER A 54 -6.25 4.64 -7.70
N THR A 55 -5.66 4.90 -6.53
CA THR A 55 -4.69 3.99 -5.90
C THR A 55 -5.38 2.69 -5.52
N GLN A 56 -6.56 2.76 -4.89
CA GLN A 56 -7.30 1.55 -4.48
C GLN A 56 -7.78 0.73 -5.68
N PHE A 57 -8.26 1.37 -6.75
CA PHE A 57 -8.62 0.67 -7.98
C PHE A 57 -7.43 -0.08 -8.60
N THR A 58 -6.25 0.55 -8.61
CA THR A 58 -5.02 -0.07 -9.13
C THR A 58 -4.61 -1.29 -8.31
N VAL A 59 -4.74 -1.21 -6.99
CA VAL A 59 -4.45 -2.32 -6.07
C VAL A 59 -5.41 -3.49 -6.31
N LEU A 60 -6.72 -3.22 -6.34
CA LEU A 60 -7.74 -4.26 -6.58
C LEU A 60 -7.52 -4.98 -7.92
N ASP A 61 -7.24 -4.24 -9.00
CA ASP A 61 -6.96 -4.84 -10.31
C ASP A 61 -5.69 -5.69 -10.29
N SER A 62 -4.58 -5.12 -9.79
CA SER A 62 -3.28 -5.78 -9.80
C SER A 62 -3.29 -7.04 -8.94
N THR A 63 -3.83 -6.97 -7.73
CA THR A 63 -3.87 -8.12 -6.82
C THR A 63 -4.80 -9.21 -7.33
N SER A 64 -5.99 -8.86 -7.85
CA SER A 64 -6.91 -9.84 -8.44
C SER A 64 -6.29 -10.59 -9.62
N ARG A 65 -5.56 -9.86 -10.48
CA ARG A 65 -4.83 -10.46 -11.60
C ARG A 65 -3.72 -11.40 -11.13
N ILE A 66 -2.85 -10.93 -10.23
CA ILE A 66 -1.73 -11.72 -9.68
C ILE A 66 -2.23 -13.00 -9.00
N ILE A 67 -3.30 -12.92 -8.20
CA ILE A 67 -3.85 -14.11 -7.54
C ILE A 67 -4.45 -15.07 -8.57
N SER A 68 -5.19 -14.56 -9.56
CA SER A 68 -5.78 -15.41 -10.60
C SER A 68 -4.72 -16.15 -11.43
N GLU A 69 -3.63 -15.48 -11.78
CA GLU A 69 -2.50 -16.05 -12.52
C GLU A 69 -1.76 -17.11 -11.69
N ASN A 70 -1.45 -16.79 -10.43
CA ASN A 70 -0.80 -17.74 -9.52
C ASN A 70 -1.68 -18.97 -9.24
N PHE A 71 -2.98 -18.79 -9.09
CA PHE A 71 -3.93 -19.89 -8.88
C PHE A 71 -3.98 -20.83 -10.08
N VAL A 72 -4.11 -20.28 -11.29
CA VAL A 72 -4.09 -21.08 -12.52
C VAL A 72 -2.75 -21.79 -12.71
N ALA A 73 -1.63 -21.10 -12.48
CA ALA A 73 -0.30 -21.67 -12.61
C ALA A 73 -0.06 -22.84 -11.64
N THR A 74 -0.59 -22.77 -10.42
CA THR A 74 -0.39 -23.78 -9.37
C THR A 74 -1.36 -24.95 -9.49
N THR A 75 -2.62 -24.70 -9.87
CA THR A 75 -3.68 -25.73 -9.83
C THR A 75 -3.93 -26.44 -11.15
N LEU A 76 -3.89 -25.74 -12.29
CA LEU A 76 -4.28 -26.35 -13.58
C LEU A 76 -3.13 -27.00 -14.34
N GLY A 77 -1.88 -26.66 -14.02
CA GLY A 77 -0.72 -27.05 -14.82
C GLY A 77 -0.79 -26.48 -16.24
N LYS A 78 0.34 -26.52 -16.98
CA LYS A 78 0.52 -25.84 -18.28
C LYS A 78 -0.47 -26.25 -19.40
N ASN A 79 -1.31 -27.26 -19.20
CA ASN A 79 -1.98 -27.99 -20.30
C ASN A 79 -3.51 -27.83 -20.36
N LYS A 80 -4.13 -26.93 -19.59
CA LYS A 80 -5.58 -26.67 -19.70
C LYS A 80 -5.88 -25.22 -20.02
N PRO A 81 -6.80 -24.92 -20.97
CA PRO A 81 -7.26 -23.57 -21.21
C PRO A 81 -8.05 -23.09 -19.99
N ALA A 82 -7.41 -22.34 -19.11
CA ALA A 82 -8.06 -21.72 -17.97
C ALA A 82 -8.68 -20.38 -18.38
N HIS A 83 -9.96 -20.18 -18.08
CA HIS A 83 -10.62 -18.90 -18.27
C HIS A 83 -10.17 -17.91 -17.18
N LEU A 84 -9.03 -17.25 -17.42
CA LEU A 84 -8.41 -16.32 -16.47
C LEU A 84 -9.37 -15.19 -16.05
N SER A 85 -10.20 -14.72 -16.98
CA SER A 85 -11.23 -13.70 -16.73
C SER A 85 -12.22 -14.12 -15.64
N ARG A 86 -12.64 -15.39 -15.59
CA ARG A 86 -13.59 -15.86 -14.57
C ARG A 86 -12.97 -15.83 -13.17
N TYR A 87 -11.72 -16.29 -13.04
CA TYR A 87 -11.01 -16.27 -11.77
C TYR A 87 -10.70 -14.85 -11.30
N TYR A 88 -10.33 -13.96 -12.24
CA TYR A 88 -10.15 -12.54 -11.94
C TYR A 88 -11.38 -11.93 -11.27
N TYR A 89 -12.57 -12.10 -11.87
CA TYR A 89 -13.80 -11.55 -11.29
C TYR A 89 -14.16 -12.18 -9.95
N ILE A 90 -13.91 -13.47 -9.75
CA ILE A 90 -14.15 -14.15 -8.46
C ILE A 90 -13.26 -13.52 -7.36
N PHE A 91 -11.96 -13.36 -7.61
CA PHE A 91 -11.05 -12.78 -6.62
C PHE A 91 -11.34 -11.30 -6.37
N LEU A 92 -11.67 -10.53 -7.41
CA LEU A 92 -12.07 -9.13 -7.30
C LEU A 92 -13.29 -8.96 -6.40
N TRP A 93 -14.37 -9.70 -6.68
CA TRP A 93 -15.60 -9.62 -5.87
C TRP A 93 -15.38 -10.15 -4.45
N THR A 94 -14.52 -11.15 -4.27
CA THR A 94 -14.17 -11.64 -2.93
C THR A 94 -13.47 -10.56 -2.10
N GLN A 95 -12.52 -9.80 -2.70
CA GLN A 95 -11.86 -8.69 -2.02
C GLN A 95 -12.83 -7.56 -1.65
N ILE A 96 -13.74 -7.20 -2.56
CA ILE A 96 -14.76 -6.18 -2.32
C ILE A 96 -15.71 -6.62 -1.20
N LEU A 97 -16.22 -7.86 -1.26
CA LEU A 97 -17.10 -8.42 -0.25
C LEU A 97 -16.41 -8.49 1.11
N PHE A 98 -15.14 -8.88 1.15
CA PHE A 98 -14.35 -8.88 2.38
C PHE A 98 -14.27 -7.47 3.00
N GLY A 99 -13.99 -6.45 2.19
CA GLY A 99 -13.99 -5.05 2.65
C GLY A 99 -15.35 -4.61 3.20
N ILE A 100 -16.45 -4.96 2.50
CA ILE A 100 -17.82 -4.66 2.96
C ILE A 100 -18.12 -5.35 4.30
N CYS A 101 -17.75 -6.63 4.44
CA CYS A 101 -17.91 -7.37 5.70
C CYS A 101 -17.15 -6.71 6.85
N VAL A 102 -15.89 -6.33 6.64
CA VAL A 102 -15.06 -5.64 7.66
C VAL A 102 -15.75 -4.35 8.15
N PHE A 103 -16.29 -3.55 7.23
CA PHE A 103 -17.06 -2.36 7.60
C PHE A 103 -18.37 -2.69 8.33
N ALA A 104 -19.07 -3.74 7.92
CA ALA A 104 -20.33 -4.17 8.54
C ALA A 104 -20.14 -4.66 9.99
N PHE A 105 -18.96 -5.18 10.36
CA PHE A 105 -18.62 -5.55 11.73
C PHE A 105 -18.35 -4.35 12.67
N GLY A 106 -18.48 -3.12 12.19
CA GLY A 106 -18.35 -1.94 13.04
C GLY A 106 -16.90 -1.61 13.44
N LEU A 107 -15.92 -2.14 12.68
CA LEU A 107 -14.51 -1.72 12.77
C LEU A 107 -14.38 -0.31 12.17
N THR A 108 -14.91 0.68 12.87
CA THR A 108 -14.94 2.08 12.43
C THR A 108 -13.77 2.89 12.95
N GLU A 109 -12.98 2.36 13.89
CA GLU A 109 -11.76 3.02 14.37
C GLU A 109 -10.70 3.07 13.26
N PRO A 110 -10.50 4.25 12.63
CA PRO A 110 -9.61 4.36 11.47
C PRO A 110 -8.16 4.07 11.88
N LEU A 111 -7.82 4.34 13.14
CA LEU A 111 -6.49 4.20 13.70
C LEU A 111 -6.08 2.73 13.80
N THR A 112 -6.96 1.86 14.29
CA THR A 112 -6.68 0.42 14.44
C THR A 112 -6.48 -0.24 13.08
N LEU A 113 -7.36 0.05 12.12
CA LEU A 113 -7.23 -0.42 10.74
C LEU A 113 -5.97 0.13 10.06
N LEU A 114 -5.62 1.39 10.28
CA LEU A 114 -4.42 2.01 9.71
C LEU A 114 -3.14 1.41 10.28
N ILE A 115 -3.09 1.15 11.58
CA ILE A 115 -1.95 0.48 12.23
C ILE A 115 -1.79 -0.94 11.71
N ILE A 116 -2.88 -1.73 11.69
CA ILE A 116 -2.85 -3.11 11.18
C ILE A 116 -2.37 -3.12 9.73
N SER A 117 -2.87 -2.20 8.91
CA SER A 117 -2.46 -2.06 7.51
C SER A 117 -0.98 -1.67 7.37
N ALA A 118 -0.49 -0.77 8.22
CA ALA A 118 0.92 -0.37 8.23
C ALA A 118 1.84 -1.52 8.62
N VAL A 119 1.48 -2.29 9.66
CA VAL A 119 2.22 -3.49 10.10
C VAL A 119 2.22 -4.56 9.01
N LEU A 120 1.04 -4.87 8.44
CA LEU A 120 0.93 -5.83 7.35
C LEU A 120 1.77 -5.43 6.14
N ASN A 121 1.76 -4.15 5.77
CA ASN A 121 2.59 -3.66 4.67
C ASN A 121 4.09 -3.79 4.95
N ALA A 122 4.54 -3.50 6.17
CA ALA A 122 5.94 -3.68 6.57
C ALA A 122 6.38 -5.16 6.47
N VAL A 123 5.54 -6.08 6.97
CA VAL A 123 5.79 -7.53 6.86
C VAL A 123 5.81 -7.98 5.41
N CYS A 124 4.84 -7.53 4.60
CA CYS A 124 4.78 -7.86 3.17
C CYS A 124 6.04 -7.37 2.43
N MET A 125 6.54 -6.16 2.73
CA MET A 125 7.78 -5.66 2.15
C MET A 125 9.00 -6.50 2.54
N PHE A 126 9.09 -6.93 3.80
CA PHE A 126 10.16 -7.82 4.25
C PHE A 126 10.17 -9.15 3.47
N VAL A 127 9.01 -9.80 3.35
CA VAL A 127 8.86 -11.06 2.59
C VAL A 127 9.16 -10.84 1.10
N HIS A 128 8.62 -9.77 0.51
CA HIS A 128 8.84 -9.43 -0.89
C HIS A 128 10.33 -9.24 -1.22
N ILE A 129 11.05 -8.44 -0.43
CA ILE A 129 12.47 -8.19 -0.65
C ILE A 129 13.28 -9.49 -0.47
N GLY A 130 12.92 -10.32 0.52
CA GLY A 130 13.53 -11.63 0.71
C GLY A 130 13.38 -12.53 -0.52
N LEU A 131 12.16 -12.67 -1.04
CA LEU A 131 11.87 -13.47 -2.24
C LEU A 131 12.59 -12.91 -3.49
N VAL A 132 12.60 -11.59 -3.68
CA VAL A 132 13.31 -10.95 -4.78
C VAL A 132 14.82 -11.20 -4.70
N ASN A 133 15.40 -11.16 -3.49
CA ASN A 133 16.80 -11.47 -3.30
C ASN A 133 17.12 -12.94 -3.62
N VAL A 134 16.25 -13.87 -3.20
CA VAL A 134 16.39 -15.30 -3.53
C VAL A 134 16.28 -15.53 -5.04
N LEU A 135 15.32 -14.89 -5.71
CA LEU A 135 15.14 -14.98 -7.17
C LEU A 135 16.39 -14.48 -7.92
N ASN A 136 16.95 -13.34 -7.48
CA ASN A 136 18.19 -12.79 -8.02
C ASN A 136 19.39 -13.73 -7.87
N TRP A 137 19.39 -14.62 -6.87
CA TRP A 137 20.49 -15.54 -6.59
C TRP A 137 20.34 -16.90 -7.28
N LYS A 138 19.14 -17.49 -7.23
CA LYS A 138 18.93 -18.88 -7.64
C LYS A 138 18.47 -19.06 -9.09
N GLU A 139 17.58 -18.19 -9.57
CA GLU A 139 16.85 -18.45 -10.82
C GLU A 139 17.38 -17.61 -11.99
N LEU A 140 17.97 -16.45 -11.72
CA LEU A 140 18.41 -15.51 -12.77
C LEU A 140 19.79 -15.88 -13.34
N PRO A 141 19.94 -15.96 -14.68
CA PRO A 141 21.22 -16.14 -15.33
C PRO A 141 22.19 -15.02 -14.94
N ARG A 142 23.47 -15.38 -14.72
CA ARG A 142 24.54 -14.48 -14.23
C ARG A 142 24.65 -13.15 -14.98
N GLN A 143 24.23 -13.09 -16.23
CA GLN A 143 24.26 -11.92 -17.12
C GLN A 143 23.18 -10.87 -16.80
N ILE A 144 22.06 -11.26 -16.18
CA ILE A 144 20.92 -10.37 -15.86
C ILE A 144 20.88 -10.04 -14.36
N GLN A 145 21.72 -10.70 -13.55
CA GLN A 145 21.71 -10.49 -12.11
C GLN A 145 22.06 -9.05 -11.74
N ALA A 146 21.43 -8.55 -10.68
CA ALA A 146 21.71 -7.23 -10.14
C ALA A 146 23.22 -7.06 -9.82
N ASN A 147 23.76 -5.88 -10.09
CA ASN A 147 25.14 -5.54 -9.75
C ASN A 147 25.38 -5.60 -8.23
N ILE A 148 26.60 -5.88 -7.78
CA ILE A 148 26.95 -6.12 -6.36
C ILE A 148 26.48 -4.98 -5.45
N TRP A 149 26.60 -3.73 -5.90
CA TRP A 149 26.08 -2.56 -5.16
C TRP A 149 24.56 -2.59 -4.97
N ARG A 150 23.79 -2.92 -6.02
CA ARG A 150 22.33 -3.06 -5.90
C ARG A 150 21.96 -4.18 -4.94
N ARG A 151 22.74 -5.26 -4.89
CA ARG A 151 22.54 -6.36 -3.93
C ARG A 151 22.77 -5.90 -2.50
N ALA A 152 23.82 -5.13 -2.24
CA ALA A 152 24.07 -4.58 -0.91
C ALA A 152 22.91 -3.68 -0.45
N VAL A 153 22.38 -2.83 -1.34
CA VAL A 153 21.21 -1.99 -1.04
C VAL A 153 19.96 -2.82 -0.73
N ILE A 154 19.70 -3.88 -1.51
CA ILE A 154 18.58 -4.81 -1.26
C ILE A 154 18.72 -5.50 0.09
N LEU A 155 19.94 -5.93 0.47
CA LEU A 155 20.20 -6.55 1.76
C LEU A 155 20.00 -5.57 2.93
N ILE A 156 20.49 -4.32 2.78
CA ILE A 156 20.26 -3.27 3.78
C ILE A 156 18.76 -3.01 3.94
N ALA A 157 18.03 -2.90 2.84
CA ALA A 157 16.58 -2.72 2.88
C ALA A 157 15.88 -3.91 3.56
N PHE A 158 16.30 -5.15 3.28
CA PHE A 158 15.78 -6.35 3.94
C PHE A 158 15.95 -6.31 5.45
N ILE A 159 17.15 -5.96 5.92
CA ILE A 159 17.45 -5.83 7.36
C ILE A 159 16.62 -4.69 7.97
N PHE A 160 16.56 -3.54 7.29
CA PHE A 160 15.80 -2.38 7.74
C PHE A 160 14.31 -2.72 7.93
N PHE A 161 13.65 -3.25 6.90
CA PHE A 161 12.23 -3.62 7.00
C PHE A 161 12.00 -4.76 8.00
N GLY A 162 12.92 -5.72 8.11
CA GLY A 162 12.82 -6.79 9.11
C GLY A 162 12.88 -6.29 10.55
N VAL A 163 13.86 -5.44 10.86
CA VAL A 163 14.02 -4.84 12.19
C VAL A 163 12.82 -3.96 12.54
N PHE A 164 12.41 -3.06 11.66
CA PHE A 164 11.28 -2.17 11.92
C PHE A 164 9.94 -2.91 12.01
N SER A 165 9.73 -3.94 11.20
CA SER A 165 8.56 -4.80 11.33
C SER A 165 8.53 -5.51 12.67
N MET A 166 9.66 -6.04 13.15
CA MET A 166 9.74 -6.69 14.46
C MET A 166 9.49 -5.71 15.60
N ILE A 167 10.08 -4.51 15.54
CA ILE A 167 9.85 -3.44 16.53
C ILE A 167 8.37 -3.04 16.57
N THR A 168 7.73 -2.88 15.41
CA THR A 168 6.33 -2.43 15.35
C THR A 168 5.38 -3.50 15.87
N ILE A 169 5.67 -4.78 15.60
CA ILE A 169 4.92 -5.89 16.16
C ILE A 169 5.05 -5.91 17.69
N LEU A 170 6.26 -5.71 18.22
CA LEU A 170 6.50 -5.65 19.67
C LEU A 170 5.79 -4.45 20.32
N ASP A 171 5.87 -3.26 19.73
CA ASP A 171 5.23 -2.03 20.22
C ASP A 171 3.69 -2.09 20.22
N LYS A 172 3.09 -2.91 19.36
CA LYS A 172 1.63 -3.06 19.26
C LYS A 172 1.07 -4.26 20.03
N LEU A 173 1.89 -5.24 20.38
CA LEU A 173 1.46 -6.43 21.13
C LEU A 173 1.80 -6.38 22.63
N LEU A 174 2.84 -5.65 23.03
CA LEU A 174 3.22 -5.39 24.44
C LEU A 174 2.65 -4.06 24.92
#